data_AF-A0A814KY09-F1
#
_entry.id   AF-A0A814KY09-F1
#
_cell.length_a   1.000
_cell.length_b   1.000
_cell.length_c   1.000
_cell.angle_alpha   90.00
_cell.angle_beta   90.00
_cell.angle_gamma   90.00
#
_symmetry.space_group_name_H-M   'P 1'
#
loop_
_entity.id
_entity.type
_entity.pdbx_description
1 polymer ?
#
loop_
_entity_poly.entity_id
_entity_poly.type
_entity_poly.pdbx_seq_one_letter_code
_entity_poly.pdbx_strand_id
1 'polypeptide(L)'
;MQPLKYFFHSTTICRMSTYMLSTHRRYLATDKNDNKTTESKTEIGPSAPEIEINNLTGDHQHIVEIAFNRPARRNALGKQLLIQLDATIDSLNADNTIRCILFRSLVPNVFCAGADLKERLEMPQEEVGPFVSKIKEIFSKIFGLPVPTIAALDGELLNKIFMFQLFKFKFYSI
;
A
#
# COMPACT_ATOMS: atom_id res chain seq x y z
N MET A 1 -0.67 23.28 -27.96
CA MET A 1 -0.59 22.06 -27.12
C MET A 1 -1.75 22.08 -26.13
N GLN A 2 -2.80 21.33 -26.42
CA GLN A 2 -4.03 21.23 -25.62
C GLN A 2 -4.02 19.97 -24.75
N PRO A 3 -4.83 19.91 -23.67
CA PRO A 3 -4.43 19.36 -22.38
C PRO A 3 -4.78 17.87 -22.21
N LEU A 4 -4.01 17.20 -21.36
CA LEU A 4 -4.26 15.81 -20.96
C LEU A 4 -5.39 15.77 -19.90
N LYS A 5 -6.63 15.91 -20.36
CA LYS A 5 -7.84 15.63 -19.57
C LYS A 5 -7.97 14.12 -19.40
N TYR A 6 -7.40 13.56 -18.33
CA TYR A 6 -7.72 12.19 -17.90
C TYR A 6 -9.10 12.16 -17.24
N PHE A 7 -10.12 12.09 -18.08
CA PHE A 7 -11.51 11.87 -17.68
C PHE A 7 -11.72 10.37 -17.49
N PHE A 8 -11.45 9.86 -16.29
CA PHE A 8 -11.87 8.51 -15.91
C PHE A 8 -13.40 8.43 -15.97
N HIS A 9 -13.94 7.39 -16.61
CA HIS A 9 -15.38 7.12 -16.64
C HIS A 9 -15.94 7.11 -15.22
N SER A 10 -16.98 7.93 -14.99
CA SER A 10 -17.58 8.27 -13.70
C SER A 10 -18.02 7.04 -12.86
N THR A 11 -18.31 5.91 -13.49
CA THR A 11 -18.86 4.70 -12.85
C THR A 11 -17.85 3.89 -12.05
N THR A 12 -16.62 3.65 -12.55
CA THR A 12 -15.60 2.88 -11.80
C THR A 12 -15.17 3.63 -10.54
N ILE A 13 -15.07 4.95 -10.63
CA ILE A 13 -14.72 5.82 -9.51
C ILE A 13 -15.83 5.84 -8.45
N CYS A 14 -17.09 6.00 -8.85
CA CYS A 14 -18.24 6.01 -7.93
C CYS A 14 -18.42 4.65 -7.21
N ARG A 15 -18.13 3.56 -7.94
CA ARG A 15 -18.10 2.21 -7.38
C ARG A 15 -16.95 2.02 -6.38
N MET A 16 -15.75 2.55 -6.68
CA MET A 16 -14.62 2.52 -5.75
C MET A 16 -14.89 3.29 -4.47
N SER A 17 -15.47 4.49 -4.53
CA SER A 17 -15.81 5.25 -3.30
C SER A 17 -16.79 4.49 -2.40
N THR A 18 -17.74 3.77 -3.01
CA THR A 18 -18.69 2.94 -2.26
C THR A 18 -18.01 1.72 -1.63
N TYR A 19 -17.07 1.07 -2.36
CA TYR A 19 -16.25 -0.01 -1.82
C TYR A 19 -15.41 0.46 -0.63
N MET A 20 -14.68 1.58 -0.77
CA MET A 20 -13.85 2.16 0.29
C MET A 20 -14.68 2.48 1.55
N LEU A 21 -15.85 3.10 1.38
CA LEU A 21 -16.75 3.40 2.51
C LEU A 21 -17.29 2.13 3.18
N SER A 22 -17.45 1.04 2.42
CA SER A 22 -17.92 -0.26 2.94
C SER A 22 -16.83 -1.02 3.70
N THR A 23 -15.57 -0.96 3.23
CA THR A 23 -14.43 -1.62 3.88
C THR A 23 -14.02 -0.86 5.13
N HIS A 24 -13.98 0.47 5.07
CA HIS A 24 -13.73 1.31 6.24
C HIS A 24 -14.75 1.05 7.36
N ARG A 25 -16.04 0.95 7.03
CA ARG A 25 -17.08 0.58 8.02
C ARG A 25 -16.88 -0.82 8.61
N ARG A 26 -16.48 -1.81 7.81
CA ARG A 26 -16.18 -3.17 8.29
C ARG A 26 -14.97 -3.20 9.21
N TYR A 27 -13.94 -2.40 8.89
CA TYR A 27 -12.72 -2.32 9.66
C TYR A 27 -12.90 -1.60 11.00
N LEU A 28 -13.63 -0.48 11.03
CA LEU A 28 -13.98 0.19 12.29
C LEU A 28 -14.86 -0.68 13.22
N ALA A 29 -15.60 -1.64 12.67
CA ALA A 29 -16.39 -2.58 13.46
C ALA A 29 -15.52 -3.62 14.18
N THR A 30 -14.32 -3.92 13.68
CA THR A 30 -13.38 -4.87 14.29
C THR A 30 -12.51 -4.27 15.40
N ASP A 31 -12.33 -2.94 15.43
CA ASP A 31 -11.39 -2.22 16.32
C ASP A 31 -11.91 -1.99 17.76
N LYS A 32 -13.09 -2.52 18.12
CA LYS A 32 -13.65 -2.37 19.48
C LYS A 32 -13.04 -3.30 20.54
N ASN A 33 -12.16 -4.22 20.16
CA ASN A 33 -11.42 -5.08 21.08
C ASN A 33 -9.94 -5.05 20.68
N ASP A 34 -9.11 -4.38 21.47
CA ASP A 34 -7.77 -4.84 21.90
C ASP A 34 -6.79 -3.67 22.09
N ASN A 35 -6.81 -3.10 23.30
CA ASN A 35 -5.73 -2.28 23.83
C ASN A 35 -4.91 -3.09 24.84
N LYS A 36 -3.74 -3.62 24.45
CA LYS A 36 -2.56 -3.63 25.33
C LYS A 36 -1.25 -3.97 24.60
N THR A 37 -0.33 -3.01 24.65
CA THR A 37 1.06 -3.07 24.19
C THR A 37 1.90 -4.00 25.07
N THR A 38 2.74 -4.85 24.46
CA THR A 38 4.03 -5.24 25.05
C THR A 38 5.03 -5.59 23.95
N GLU A 39 6.19 -4.93 23.94
CA GLU A 39 7.32 -5.19 23.05
C GLU A 39 8.15 -6.38 23.58
N SER A 40 8.49 -7.35 22.71
CA SER A 40 9.65 -8.22 22.94
C SER A 40 10.10 -8.98 21.67
N LYS A 41 11.37 -8.76 21.31
CA LYS A 41 12.42 -9.67 20.77
C LYS A 41 12.10 -10.68 19.65
N THR A 42 12.87 -10.47 18.58
CA THR A 42 13.44 -11.37 17.55
C THR A 42 13.22 -12.88 17.67
N GLU A 43 12.55 -13.47 16.68
CA GLU A 43 12.82 -14.83 16.17
C GLU A 43 12.63 -14.86 14.65
N ILE A 44 13.64 -15.38 13.94
CA ILE A 44 13.65 -15.59 12.49
C ILE A 44 12.92 -16.92 12.23
N GLY A 45 11.59 -16.87 12.23
CA GLY A 45 10.73 -17.83 11.53
C GLY A 45 10.30 -17.25 10.18
N PRO A 46 9.62 -18.01 9.29
CA PRO A 46 9.01 -17.44 8.09
C PRO A 46 7.97 -16.41 8.55
N SER A 47 8.40 -15.15 8.58
CA SER A 47 7.59 -13.99 8.98
C SER A 47 6.34 -13.98 8.11
N ALA A 48 5.18 -13.87 8.76
CA ALA A 48 3.89 -13.81 8.10
C ALA A 48 3.91 -12.81 6.92
N PRO A 49 3.10 -13.03 5.87
CA PRO A 49 3.04 -12.11 4.74
C PRO A 49 2.72 -10.69 5.24
N GLU A 50 3.59 -9.73 4.93
CA GLU A 50 3.37 -8.32 5.26
C GLU A 50 2.48 -7.63 4.21
N ILE A 51 2.17 -8.34 3.11
CA ILE A 51 1.26 -7.95 2.03
C ILE A 51 0.19 -9.01 1.84
N GLU A 52 -1.07 -8.57 1.85
CA GLU A 52 -2.22 -9.38 1.48
C GLU A 52 -2.75 -8.93 0.12
N ILE A 53 -3.03 -9.88 -0.78
CA ILE A 53 -3.55 -9.63 -2.12
C ILE A 53 -4.97 -10.18 -2.21
N ASN A 54 -5.94 -9.30 -2.50
CA ASN A 54 -7.34 -9.67 -2.64
C ASN A 54 -7.87 -9.30 -4.03
N ASN A 55 -8.32 -10.31 -4.79
CA ASN A 55 -9.03 -10.09 -6.04
C ASN A 55 -10.50 -9.80 -5.74
N LEU A 56 -10.98 -8.60 -6.08
CA LEU A 56 -12.35 -8.21 -5.79
C LEU A 56 -13.34 -8.91 -6.74
N THR A 57 -14.54 -9.17 -6.22
CA THR A 57 -15.60 -9.91 -6.92
C THR A 57 -16.84 -9.04 -7.16
N GLY A 58 -17.79 -9.54 -7.95
CA GLY A 58 -19.03 -8.84 -8.29
C GLY A 58 -18.79 -7.58 -9.11
N ASP A 59 -19.40 -6.46 -8.71
CA ASP A 59 -19.29 -5.14 -9.37
C ASP A 59 -17.87 -4.57 -9.42
N HIS A 60 -16.94 -5.16 -8.68
CA HIS A 60 -15.53 -4.78 -8.58
C HIS A 60 -14.59 -5.81 -9.22
N GLN A 61 -15.11 -6.69 -10.08
CA GLN A 61 -14.27 -7.60 -10.87
C GLN A 61 -13.18 -6.80 -11.60
N HIS A 62 -11.97 -7.39 -11.66
CA HIS A 62 -10.77 -6.77 -12.24
C HIS A 62 -10.10 -5.68 -11.42
N ILE A 63 -10.55 -5.42 -10.19
CA ILE A 63 -9.78 -4.65 -9.22
C ILE A 63 -9.02 -5.61 -8.30
N VAL A 64 -7.71 -5.36 -8.17
CA VAL A 64 -6.85 -6.06 -7.21
C VAL A 64 -6.53 -5.13 -6.06
N GLU A 65 -6.73 -5.60 -4.86
CA GLU A 65 -6.40 -4.91 -3.63
C GLU A 65 -5.09 -5.46 -3.05
N ILE A 66 -4.15 -4.56 -2.77
CA ILE A 66 -2.88 -4.81 -2.08
C ILE A 66 -3.01 -4.14 -0.71
N ALA A 67 -3.05 -4.95 0.34
CA ALA A 67 -3.18 -4.47 1.71
C ALA A 67 -1.87 -4.68 2.49
N PHE A 68 -1.35 -3.60 3.08
CA PHE A 68 -0.19 -3.67 3.97
C PHE A 68 -0.61 -4.10 5.38
N ASN A 69 0.02 -5.16 5.89
CA ASN A 69 -0.25 -5.77 7.18
C ASN A 69 1.02 -5.92 8.02
N ARG A 70 1.57 -4.80 8.48
CA ARG A 70 2.73 -4.76 9.37
C ARG A 70 2.46 -3.83 10.56
N PRO A 71 1.46 -4.15 11.42
CA PRO A 71 1.02 -3.29 12.52
C PRO A 71 2.15 -2.96 13.50
N ALA A 72 3.00 -3.93 13.85
CA ALA A 72 4.12 -3.77 14.77
C ALA A 72 5.15 -2.69 14.33
N ARG A 73 5.19 -2.39 13.02
CA ARG A 73 6.12 -1.41 12.44
C ARG A 73 5.39 -0.30 11.70
N ARG A 74 4.08 -0.13 11.92
CA ARG A 74 3.28 0.92 11.25
C ARG A 74 3.45 0.92 9.72
N ASN A 75 3.53 -0.27 9.12
CA ASN A 75 3.78 -0.45 7.69
C ASN A 75 5.04 0.28 7.18
N ALA A 76 6.08 0.38 7.99
CA ALA A 76 7.36 0.89 7.53
C ALA A 76 7.92 0.00 6.40
N LEU A 77 8.50 0.63 5.38
CA LEU A 77 9.18 0.01 4.25
C LEU A 77 10.49 -0.64 4.72
N GLY A 78 10.38 -1.90 5.16
CA GLY A 78 11.51 -2.76 5.48
C GLY A 78 11.92 -3.63 4.29
N LYS A 79 13.05 -4.34 4.41
CA LYS A 79 13.59 -5.25 3.39
C LYS A 79 12.55 -6.29 2.97
N GLN A 80 11.88 -6.94 3.92
CA GLN A 80 10.88 -7.97 3.65
C GLN A 80 9.67 -7.42 2.88
N LEU A 81 9.07 -6.32 3.36
CA LEU A 81 7.96 -5.66 2.68
C LEU A 81 8.31 -5.27 1.24
N LEU A 82 9.51 -4.73 1.02
CA LEU A 82 9.96 -4.33 -0.32
C LEU A 82 10.13 -5.53 -1.25
N ILE A 83 10.65 -6.66 -0.77
CA ILE A 83 10.76 -7.90 -1.55
C ILE A 83 9.37 -8.41 -1.95
N GLN A 84 8.44 -8.46 -0.99
CA GLN A 84 7.06 -8.90 -1.26
C GLN A 84 6.35 -7.94 -2.21
N LEU A 85 6.55 -6.63 -2.04
CA LEU A 85 5.95 -5.61 -2.90
C LEU A 85 6.48 -5.72 -4.33
N ASP A 86 7.80 -5.83 -4.51
CA ASP A 86 8.42 -5.97 -5.84
C ASP A 86 7.87 -7.19 -6.59
N ALA A 87 7.85 -8.35 -5.93
CA ALA A 87 7.29 -9.58 -6.50
C ALA A 87 5.79 -9.45 -6.83
N THR A 88 5.03 -8.78 -5.96
CA THR A 88 3.60 -8.51 -6.18
C THR A 88 3.40 -7.63 -7.41
N ILE A 89 4.14 -6.53 -7.54
CA ILE A 89 4.01 -5.61 -8.67
C ILE A 89 4.41 -6.29 -9.98
N ASP A 90 5.47 -7.10 -9.99
CA ASP A 90 5.88 -7.85 -11.17
C ASP A 90 4.80 -8.85 -11.59
N SER A 91 4.17 -9.54 -10.64
CA SER A 91 3.05 -10.44 -10.91
C SER A 91 1.83 -9.72 -11.47
N LEU A 92 1.47 -8.56 -10.92
CA LEU A 92 0.30 -7.78 -11.37
C LEU A 92 0.53 -7.12 -12.73
N ASN A 93 1.77 -6.74 -13.05
CA ASN A 93 2.11 -6.19 -14.35
C ASN A 93 2.00 -7.22 -15.49
N ALA A 94 2.16 -8.51 -15.17
CA ALA A 94 1.99 -9.59 -16.14
C ALA A 94 0.52 -9.96 -16.39
N ASP A 95 -0.41 -9.53 -15.52
CA ASP A 95 -1.83 -9.88 -15.60
C ASP A 95 -2.65 -8.81 -16.35
N ASN A 96 -2.97 -9.13 -17.61
CA ASN A 96 -3.78 -8.27 -18.48
C ASN A 96 -5.28 -8.22 -18.11
N THR A 97 -5.73 -9.03 -17.15
CA THR A 97 -7.12 -9.02 -16.69
C THR A 97 -7.40 -7.88 -15.71
N ILE A 98 -6.37 -7.32 -15.10
CA ILE A 98 -6.47 -6.24 -14.11
C ILE A 98 -6.83 -4.93 -14.81
N ARG A 99 -7.75 -4.18 -14.20
CA ARG A 99 -8.19 -2.86 -14.67
C ARG A 99 -7.90 -1.76 -13.66
N CYS A 100 -7.66 -2.09 -12.40
CA CYS A 100 -7.27 -1.13 -11.37
C CYS A 100 -6.57 -1.85 -10.21
N ILE A 101 -5.62 -1.16 -9.58
CA ILE A 101 -4.94 -1.64 -8.37
C ILE A 101 -5.27 -0.68 -7.23
N LEU A 102 -5.71 -1.24 -6.11
CA LEU A 102 -6.00 -0.52 -4.88
C LEU A 102 -4.95 -0.85 -3.83
N PHE A 103 -4.24 0.16 -3.33
CA PHE A 103 -3.41 0.05 -2.15
C PHE A 103 -4.20 0.46 -0.91
N ARG A 104 -4.11 -0.31 0.16
CA ARG A 104 -4.68 0.04 1.46
C ARG A 104 -3.81 -0.44 2.61
N SER A 105 -4.18 -0.04 3.81
CA SER A 105 -3.58 -0.56 5.04
C SER A 105 -4.59 -1.37 5.84
N LEU A 106 -4.10 -2.41 6.52
CA LEU A 106 -4.85 -3.12 7.58
C LEU A 106 -4.58 -2.55 8.97
N VAL A 107 -3.78 -1.50 9.07
CA VAL A 107 -3.38 -0.85 10.32
C VAL A 107 -4.18 0.44 10.49
N PRO A 108 -4.83 0.66 11.65
CA PRO A 108 -5.73 1.79 11.81
C PRO A 108 -4.91 3.08 11.81
N ASN A 109 -5.43 4.11 11.14
CA ASN A 109 -4.84 5.45 11.08
C ASN A 109 -3.42 5.54 10.52
N VAL A 110 -2.91 4.48 9.90
CA VAL A 110 -1.54 4.40 9.41
C VAL A 110 -1.55 3.68 8.08
N PHE A 111 -1.23 4.40 7.01
CA PHE A 111 -0.99 3.74 5.72
C PHE A 111 0.43 3.14 5.64
N CYS A 112 1.44 3.99 5.82
CA CYS A 112 2.86 3.64 5.79
C CYS A 112 3.66 4.70 6.57
N ALA A 113 4.54 4.27 7.46
CA ALA A 113 5.41 5.17 8.22
C ALA A 113 6.62 5.72 7.43
N GLY A 114 6.83 5.25 6.19
CA GLY A 114 8.00 5.57 5.38
C GLY A 114 9.11 4.53 5.52
N ALA A 115 10.38 4.91 5.38
CA ALA A 115 11.50 3.99 5.54
C ALA A 115 11.59 3.43 6.97
N ASP A 116 11.91 2.14 7.12
CA ASP A 116 12.08 1.53 8.44
C ASP A 116 13.35 2.05 9.14
N LEU A 117 13.16 2.86 10.18
CA LEU A 117 14.25 3.45 10.95
C LEU A 117 15.07 2.42 11.75
N LYS A 118 14.48 1.31 12.23
CA LYS A 118 15.26 0.29 12.96
C LYS A 118 16.17 -0.46 11.99
N GLU A 119 15.64 -0.86 10.85
CA GLU A 119 16.47 -1.48 9.80
C GLU A 119 17.53 -0.51 9.29
N ARG A 120 17.22 0.79 9.23
CA ARG A 120 18.21 1.81 8.84
C ARG A 120 19.36 1.95 9.84
N LEU A 121 19.11 1.80 11.14
CA LEU A 121 20.12 1.89 12.20
C LEU A 121 21.07 0.69 12.17
N GLU A 122 20.57 -0.48 11.79
CA GLU A 122 21.34 -1.72 11.73
C GLU A 122 22.06 -1.91 10.37
N MET A 123 21.77 -1.07 9.38
CA MET A 123 22.28 -1.18 8.02
C MET A 123 23.69 -0.57 7.86
N PRO A 124 24.67 -1.33 7.33
CA PRO A 124 25.98 -0.81 6.94
C PRO A 124 25.85 0.35 5.95
N GLN A 125 26.74 1.34 6.02
CA GLN A 125 26.66 2.55 5.19
C GLN A 125 26.65 2.24 3.68
N GLU A 126 27.33 1.18 3.26
CA GLU A 126 27.38 0.66 1.90
C GLU A 126 26.05 0.07 1.39
N GLU A 127 25.20 -0.48 2.27
CA GLU A 127 23.89 -1.04 1.89
C GLU A 127 22.80 0.03 1.75
N VAL A 128 23.01 1.22 2.30
CA VAL A 128 22.01 2.30 2.33
C VAL A 128 21.67 2.80 0.93
N GLY A 129 22.70 3.00 0.10
CA GLY A 129 22.53 3.46 -1.29
C GLY A 129 21.68 2.47 -2.11
N PRO A 130 22.06 1.18 -2.17
CA PRO A 130 21.26 0.13 -2.80
C PRO A 130 19.82 0.04 -2.26
N PHE A 131 19.62 0.14 -0.94
CA PHE A 131 18.29 0.09 -0.34
C PHE A 131 17.38 1.23 -0.79
N VAL A 132 17.87 2.48 -0.74
CA VAL A 132 17.12 3.65 -1.21
C VAL A 132 16.87 3.58 -2.71
N SER A 133 17.82 3.08 -3.50
CA SER A 133 17.65 2.84 -4.94
C SER A 133 16.57 1.80 -5.21
N LYS A 134 16.52 0.71 -4.43
CA LYS A 134 15.50 -0.33 -4.57
C LYS A 134 14.10 0.20 -4.27
N ILE A 135 13.96 1.03 -3.23
CA ILE A 135 12.71 1.74 -2.93
C ILE A 135 12.27 2.54 -4.17
N LYS A 136 13.15 3.39 -4.71
CA LYS A 136 12.84 4.21 -5.90
C LYS A 136 12.46 3.36 -7.12
N GLU A 137 13.16 2.26 -7.35
CA GLU A 137 12.89 1.33 -8.44
C GLU A 137 11.47 0.74 -8.34
N ILE A 138 11.10 0.22 -7.17
CA ILE A 138 9.77 -0.36 -6.95
C ILE A 138 8.67 0.68 -7.17
N PHE A 139 8.83 1.89 -6.63
CA PHE A 139 7.87 2.96 -6.89
C PHE A 139 7.82 3.36 -8.37
N SER A 140 8.97 3.38 -9.06
CA SER A 140 9.02 3.60 -10.52
C SER A 140 8.25 2.53 -11.29
N LYS A 141 8.35 1.24 -10.87
CA LYS A 141 7.55 0.15 -11.44
C LYS A 141 6.05 0.41 -11.23
N ILE A 142 5.64 0.77 -10.01
CA ILE A 142 4.23 1.10 -9.70
C ILE A 142 3.72 2.25 -10.58
N PHE A 143 4.54 3.28 -10.82
CA PHE A 143 4.20 4.40 -11.70
C PHE A 143 4.12 4.03 -13.18
N GLY A 144 4.90 3.03 -13.60
CA GLY A 144 4.96 2.50 -14.95
C GLY A 144 3.84 1.52 -15.29
N LEU A 145 3.02 1.12 -14.31
CA LEU A 145 1.91 0.19 -14.55
C LEU A 145 0.91 0.75 -15.57
N PRO A 146 0.41 -0.08 -16.50
CA PRO A 146 -0.53 0.35 -17.54
C PRO A 146 -1.94 0.62 -17.01
N VAL A 147 -2.21 0.20 -15.76
CA VAL A 147 -3.51 0.33 -15.08
C VAL A 147 -3.49 1.45 -14.04
N PRO A 148 -4.63 2.10 -13.77
CA PRO A 148 -4.75 3.06 -12.67
C PRO A 148 -4.47 2.41 -11.31
N THR A 149 -3.67 3.11 -10.50
CA THR A 149 -3.41 2.79 -9.10
C THR A 149 -4.16 3.78 -8.20
N ILE A 150 -4.77 3.30 -7.12
CA ILE A 150 -5.54 4.07 -6.12
C ILE A 150 -5.00 3.74 -4.73
N ALA A 151 -4.92 4.71 -3.81
CA ALA A 151 -4.69 4.43 -2.39
C ALA A 151 -5.90 4.85 -1.58
N ALA A 152 -6.37 3.93 -0.75
CA ALA A 152 -7.26 4.20 0.36
C ALA A 152 -6.41 4.56 1.59
N LEU A 153 -6.47 5.82 2.01
CA LEU A 153 -5.74 6.33 3.16
C LEU A 153 -6.72 6.52 4.32
N ASP A 154 -6.52 5.76 5.38
CA ASP A 154 -7.30 5.86 6.61
C ASP A 154 -6.50 6.64 7.68
N GLY A 155 -7.12 7.69 8.24
CA GLY A 155 -6.66 8.45 9.41
C GLY A 155 -5.80 9.70 9.20
N GLU A 156 -5.27 10.24 10.31
CA GLU A 156 -4.44 11.44 10.33
C GLU A 156 -3.12 11.22 9.59
N LEU A 157 -2.98 11.96 8.49
CA LEU A 157 -1.82 11.96 7.61
C LEU A 157 -0.57 12.59 8.28
N LEU A 158 -0.01 11.93 9.28
CA LEU A 158 1.11 12.45 10.07
C LEU A 158 2.40 12.64 9.25
N ASN A 159 2.57 11.96 8.11
CA ASN A 159 3.75 12.08 7.25
C ASN A 159 3.39 12.20 5.76
N LYS A 160 2.80 13.35 5.36
CA LYS A 160 2.34 13.59 3.98
C LYS A 160 3.44 13.61 2.91
N ILE A 161 4.70 13.87 3.25
CA ILE A 161 5.70 14.26 2.23
C ILE A 161 6.24 13.07 1.44
N PHE A 162 6.49 11.92 2.06
CA PHE A 162 7.11 10.80 1.34
C PHE A 162 6.13 10.12 0.38
N MET A 163 4.84 10.13 0.70
CA MET A 163 3.83 9.42 -0.10
C MET A 163 3.19 10.27 -1.20
N PHE A 164 3.16 11.60 -1.05
CA PHE A 164 2.61 12.53 -2.04
C PHE A 164 3.42 12.60 -3.33
N GLN A 165 4.70 12.21 -3.30
CA GLN A 165 5.59 12.29 -4.46
C GLN A 165 5.70 10.96 -5.22
N LEU A 166 5.06 9.89 -4.75
CA LEU A 166 5.31 8.52 -5.23
C LEU A 166 4.10 7.84 -5.89
N PHE A 167 2.98 8.54 -6.11
CA PHE A 167 1.82 7.92 -6.75
C PHE A 167 0.96 8.85 -7.60
N LYS A 168 0.45 8.35 -8.73
CA LYS A 168 -0.63 8.99 -9.51
C LYS A 168 -2.00 8.76 -8.85
N PHE A 169 -2.10 8.97 -7.53
CA PHE A 169 -3.35 8.73 -6.83
C PHE A 169 -4.37 9.85 -7.06
N LYS A 170 -5.62 9.46 -7.35
CA LYS A 170 -6.74 10.21 -6.80
C LYS A 170 -6.83 9.83 -5.33
N PHE A 171 -6.53 10.78 -4.45
CA PHE A 171 -6.71 10.62 -3.02
C PHE A 171 -8.20 10.63 -2.70
N TYR A 172 -8.70 9.57 -2.09
CA TYR A 172 -10.00 9.55 -1.44
C TYR A 172 -9.73 9.57 0.06
N SER A 173 -10.01 10.71 0.70
CA SER A 173 -10.24 10.71 2.14
C SER A 173 -11.60 10.06 2.35
N ILE A 174 -11.63 8.98 3.13
CA ILE A 174 -12.89 8.38 3.60
C ILE A 174 -13.43 9.23 4.75
#